data_AF-A0A7S2DS88-F1
#
_entry.id   AF-A0A7S2DS88-F1
#
_cell.length_a   1.000
_cell.length_b   1.000
_cell.length_c   1.000
_cell.angle_alpha   90.00
_cell.angle_beta   90.00
_cell.angle_gamma   90.00
#
_symmetry.space_group_name_H-M   'P 1'
#
loop_
_entity.id
_entity.type
_entity.pdbx_description
1 polymer ?
#
loop_
_entity_poly.entity_id
_entity_poly.type
_entity_poly.pdbx_seq_one_letter_code
_entity_poly.pdbx_strand_id
1 'polypeptide(L)'
;EYTDLTEDEYEHFTHHLELALREFTLKHLNPLRKIVGPLLSDYRNAVKSCKEVRAYAQKILNSYRENEKKSSNKTVIRMIVENEHFTDEERVAEMTSFLIAGHDTTGYTLGNTLVLLAKHPTVAKKLQQ
;
A
#
# COMPACT_ATOMS: atom_id res chain seq x y z
N GLU A 1 16.61 12.07 -10.76
CA GLU A 1 15.43 12.35 -9.92
C GLU A 1 14.78 11.04 -9.51
N TYR A 2 13.92 11.06 -8.48
CA TYR A 2 12.90 10.02 -8.34
C TYR A 2 11.91 10.21 -9.50
N THR A 3 11.53 9.13 -10.20
CA THR A 3 10.41 9.19 -11.15
C THR A 3 9.15 9.52 -10.37
N ASP A 4 8.53 10.66 -10.70
CA ASP A 4 7.23 11.03 -10.15
C ASP A 4 6.21 9.94 -10.50
N LEU A 5 5.47 9.50 -9.49
CA LEU A 5 4.35 8.57 -9.67
C LEU A 5 3.29 9.27 -10.53
N THR A 6 2.86 8.64 -11.63
CA THR A 6 1.77 9.24 -12.42
C THR A 6 0.44 9.13 -11.67
N GLU A 7 -0.50 10.03 -11.96
CA GLU A 7 -1.84 9.97 -11.37
C GLU A 7 -2.53 8.63 -11.68
N ASP A 8 -2.41 8.15 -12.93
CA ASP A 8 -2.93 6.84 -13.34
C ASP A 8 -2.32 5.68 -12.53
N GLU A 9 -1.02 5.73 -12.22
CA GLU A 9 -0.36 4.69 -11.42
C GLU A 9 -0.84 4.71 -9.97
N TYR A 10 -1.05 5.90 -9.42
CA TYR A 10 -1.61 6.08 -8.08
C TYR A 10 -3.05 5.55 -7.99
N GLU A 11 -3.91 5.93 -8.94
CA GLU A 11 -5.29 5.47 -9.00
C GLU A 11 -5.38 3.95 -9.19
N HIS A 12 -4.55 3.39 -10.08
CA HIS A 12 -4.49 1.94 -10.30
C HIS A 12 -4.08 1.19 -9.02
N PHE A 13 -3.05 1.67 -8.32
CA PHE A 13 -2.60 1.07 -7.07
C PHE A 13 -3.67 1.14 -5.97
N THR A 14 -4.24 2.32 -5.74
CA THR A 14 -5.22 2.54 -4.66
C THR A 14 -6.53 1.78 -4.90
N HIS A 15 -7.02 1.74 -6.14
CA HIS A 15 -8.18 0.94 -6.53
C HIS A 15 -8.00 -0.55 -6.19
N HIS A 16 -6.85 -1.12 -6.59
CA HIS A 16 -6.57 -2.52 -6.32
C HIS A 16 -6.28 -2.80 -4.85
N LEU A 17 -5.68 -1.84 -4.14
CA LEU A 17 -5.48 -1.94 -2.70
C LEU A 17 -6.80 -2.03 -1.94
N GLU A 18 -7.77 -1.18 -2.25
CA GLU A 18 -9.08 -1.20 -1.58
C GLU A 18 -9.80 -2.55 -1.77
N LEU A 19 -9.83 -3.06 -3.01
CA LEU A 19 -10.43 -4.36 -3.31
C LEU A 19 -9.72 -5.52 -2.60
N ALA A 20 -8.39 -5.46 -2.49
CA ALA A 20 -7.59 -6.46 -1.79
C ALA A 20 -7.89 -6.46 -0.27
N LEU A 21 -7.91 -5.28 0.36
CA LEU A 21 -8.21 -5.14 1.79
C LEU A 21 -9.64 -5.54 2.14
N ARG A 22 -10.61 -5.18 1.29
CA ARG A 22 -12.00 -5.62 1.47
C ARG A 22 -12.12 -7.14 1.47
N GLU A 23 -11.47 -7.82 0.51
CA GLU A 23 -11.52 -9.27 0.45
C GLU A 23 -10.72 -9.95 1.58
N PHE A 24 -9.63 -9.34 2.05
CA PHE A 24 -8.92 -9.78 3.26
C PHE A 24 -9.88 -9.80 4.47
N THR A 25 -10.62 -8.70 4.68
CA THR A 25 -11.63 -8.59 5.75
C THR A 25 -12.75 -9.61 5.58
N LEU A 26 -13.31 -9.76 4.37
CA LEU A 26 -14.39 -10.71 4.09
C LEU A 26 -13.97 -12.16 4.36
N LYS A 27 -12.73 -12.54 4.01
CA LYS A 27 -12.19 -13.88 4.30
C LYS A 27 -12.02 -14.12 5.80
N HIS A 28 -11.71 -13.08 6.56
CA HIS A 28 -11.58 -13.18 8.02
C HIS A 28 -12.95 -13.32 8.70
N LEU A 29 -13.97 -12.62 8.20
CA LEU A 29 -15.33 -12.67 8.74
C LEU A 29 -16.13 -13.89 8.26
N ASN A 30 -15.84 -14.43 7.08
CA ASN A 30 -16.54 -15.57 6.50
C ASN A 30 -15.55 -16.61 5.94
N PRO A 31 -15.22 -17.66 6.71
CA PRO A 31 -14.29 -18.70 6.27
C PRO A 31 -14.74 -19.44 5.00
N LEU A 32 -16.06 -19.56 4.76
CA LEU A 32 -16.60 -20.19 3.55
C LEU A 32 -16.34 -19.36 2.30
N ARG A 33 -16.01 -18.07 2.44
CA ARG A 33 -15.66 -17.18 1.33
C ARG A 33 -14.57 -17.74 0.43
N LYS A 34 -13.62 -18.54 0.96
CA LYS A 34 -12.58 -19.18 0.15
C LYS A 34 -13.11 -20.30 -0.76
N ILE A 35 -14.18 -20.98 -0.34
CA ILE A 35 -14.76 -22.12 -1.05
C ILE A 35 -15.77 -21.65 -2.11
N VAL A 36 -16.71 -20.80 -1.70
CA VAL A 36 -17.78 -20.31 -2.60
C VAL A 36 -17.37 -19.06 -3.39
N GLY A 37 -16.34 -18.35 -2.92
CA GLY A 37 -15.82 -17.11 -3.52
C GLY A 37 -15.53 -17.22 -5.01
N PRO A 38 -14.84 -18.25 -5.52
CA PRO A 38 -14.52 -18.37 -6.94
C PRO A 38 -15.71 -18.26 -7.92
N LEU A 39 -16.93 -18.56 -7.46
CA LEU A 39 -18.15 -18.40 -8.26
C LEU A 39 -18.59 -16.93 -8.41
N LEU A 40 -18.15 -16.06 -7.49
CA LEU A 40 -18.54 -14.66 -7.40
C LEU A 40 -17.53 -13.77 -8.15
N SER A 41 -18.02 -12.85 -8.98
CA SER A 41 -17.18 -11.90 -9.74
C SER A 41 -16.28 -11.08 -8.82
N ASP A 42 -16.81 -10.60 -7.70
CA ASP A 42 -16.09 -9.73 -6.78
C ASP A 42 -14.89 -10.42 -6.15
N TYR A 43 -15.01 -11.71 -5.86
CA TYR A 43 -13.89 -12.51 -5.36
C TYR A 43 -12.79 -12.62 -6.41
N ARG A 44 -13.16 -12.91 -7.67
CA ARG A 44 -12.19 -13.01 -8.77
C ARG A 44 -11.49 -11.67 -9.02
N ASN A 45 -12.24 -10.58 -8.96
CA ASN A 45 -11.71 -9.21 -9.06
C ASN A 45 -10.76 -8.88 -7.91
N ALA A 46 -11.10 -9.27 -6.68
CA ALA A 46 -10.21 -9.07 -5.53
C ALA A 46 -8.94 -9.92 -5.62
N VAL A 47 -9.03 -11.17 -6.09
CA VAL A 47 -7.84 -12.00 -6.35
C VAL A 47 -6.95 -11.38 -7.42
N LYS A 48 -7.54 -10.83 -8.50
CA LYS A 48 -6.79 -10.04 -9.49
C LYS A 48 -6.12 -8.84 -8.82
N SER A 49 -6.85 -8.11 -7.99
CA SER A 49 -6.35 -6.92 -7.29
C SER A 49 -5.19 -7.22 -6.35
N CYS A 50 -5.21 -8.34 -5.62
CA CYS A 50 -4.06 -8.79 -4.84
C CYS A 50 -2.80 -9.00 -5.71
N LYS A 51 -2.96 -9.50 -6.94
CA LYS A 51 -1.84 -9.68 -7.88
C LYS A 51 -1.30 -8.34 -8.36
N GLU A 52 -2.17 -7.38 -8.65
CA GLU A 52 -1.79 -6.02 -9.09
C GLU A 52 -1.04 -5.26 -8.00
N VAL A 53 -1.52 -5.30 -6.74
CA VAL A 53 -0.81 -4.72 -5.58
C VAL A 53 0.60 -5.32 -5.44
N ARG A 54 0.71 -6.64 -5.55
CA ARG A 54 2.02 -7.32 -5.50
C ARG A 54 2.91 -6.92 -6.68
N ALA A 55 2.35 -6.82 -7.89
CA ALA A 55 3.08 -6.41 -9.08
C ALA A 55 3.64 -4.99 -8.96
N TYR A 56 2.87 -4.08 -8.33
CA TYR A 56 3.33 -2.73 -8.04
C TYR A 56 4.50 -2.71 -7.04
N ALA A 57 4.42 -3.48 -5.95
CA ALA A 57 5.53 -3.62 -5.00
C ALA A 57 6.79 -4.25 -5.66
N GLN A 58 6.59 -5.22 -6.55
CA GLN A 58 7.68 -5.80 -7.36
C GLN A 58 8.31 -4.76 -8.29
N LYS A 59 7.51 -3.89 -8.92
CA LYS A 59 8.01 -2.79 -9.75
C LYS A 59 8.93 -1.87 -8.94
N ILE A 60 8.52 -1.47 -7.73
CA ILE A 60 9.35 -0.64 -6.83
C ILE A 60 10.68 -1.32 -6.52
N LEU A 61 10.66 -2.62 -6.19
CA LEU A 61 11.88 -3.39 -5.92
C LEU A 61 12.82 -3.42 -7.13
N ASN A 62 12.28 -3.63 -8.33
CA ASN A 62 13.07 -3.65 -9.56
C ASN A 62 13.66 -2.27 -9.86
N SER A 63 12.86 -1.21 -9.78
CA SER A 63 13.32 0.16 -9.98
C SER A 63 14.43 0.56 -8.99
N TYR A 64 14.36 0.08 -7.75
CA TYR A 64 15.44 0.29 -6.78
C TYR A 64 16.74 -0.44 -7.16
N ARG A 65 16.64 -1.66 -7.68
CA ARG A 65 17.80 -2.47 -8.09
C ARG A 65 18.50 -1.91 -9.32
N GLU A 66 17.71 -1.46 -10.28
CA GLU A 66 18.17 -0.86 -11.55
C GLU A 66 18.74 0.54 -11.36
N ASN A 67 18.40 1.23 -10.27
CA ASN A 67 18.93 2.54 -9.97
C ASN A 67 20.41 2.46 -9.54
N GLU A 68 21.30 2.92 -10.43
CA GLU A 68 22.75 2.99 -10.18
C GLU A 68 23.10 3.93 -9.01
N LYS A 69 22.30 4.98 -8.80
CA LYS A 69 22.49 5.97 -7.75
C LYS A 69 21.70 5.58 -6.50
N LYS A 70 22.06 4.46 -5.88
CA LYS A 70 21.47 4.03 -4.62
C LYS A 70 21.74 5.06 -3.53
N SER A 71 20.74 5.30 -2.68
CA SER A 71 20.89 6.20 -1.53
C SER A 71 22.03 5.71 -0.62
N SER A 72 22.94 6.61 -0.27
CA SER A 72 23.98 6.35 0.75
C SER A 72 23.41 6.25 2.17
N ASN A 73 22.15 6.66 2.37
CA ASN A 73 21.46 6.60 3.65
C ASN A 73 20.86 5.21 3.92
N LYS A 74 20.65 4.89 5.20
CA LYS A 74 19.89 3.71 5.65
C LYS A 74 18.39 3.90 5.43
N THR A 75 17.94 3.85 4.18
CA THR A 75 16.50 3.89 3.85
C THR A 75 15.85 2.54 4.11
N VAL A 76 14.53 2.52 4.36
CA VAL A 76 13.76 1.29 4.60
C VAL A 76 13.92 0.30 3.44
N ILE A 77 13.75 0.77 2.20
CA ILE A 77 13.93 -0.06 1.00
C ILE A 77 15.33 -0.68 0.92
N ARG A 78 16.37 0.09 1.29
CA ARG A 78 17.74 -0.43 1.33
C ARG A 78 17.88 -1.54 2.36
N MET A 79 17.38 -1.33 3.58
CA MET A 79 17.43 -2.33 4.66
C MET A 79 16.70 -3.62 4.27
N ILE A 80 15.56 -3.53 3.59
CA ILE A 80 14.82 -4.71 3.09
C ILE A 80 15.63 -5.44 2.01
N VAL A 81 16.22 -4.70 1.06
CA VAL A 81 16.95 -5.30 -0.07
C VAL A 81 18.27 -5.94 0.36
N GLU A 82 19.03 -5.29 1.24
CA GLU A 82 20.33 -5.75 1.73
C GLU A 82 20.21 -6.84 2.82
N ASN A 83 19.01 -7.12 3.33
CA ASN A 83 18.80 -8.20 4.30
C ASN A 83 18.96 -9.58 3.62
N GLU A 84 20.03 -10.30 3.95
CA GLU A 84 20.35 -11.62 3.41
C GLU A 84 19.35 -12.72 3.80
N HIS A 85 18.59 -12.52 4.87
CA HIS A 85 17.60 -13.49 5.34
C HIS A 85 16.27 -13.42 4.60
N PHE A 86 16.04 -12.39 3.78
CA PHE A 86 14.83 -12.29 2.98
C PHE A 86 15.02 -12.93 1.61
N THR A 87 14.03 -13.71 1.19
CA THR A 87 13.80 -14.07 -0.20
C THR A 87 13.23 -12.87 -0.97
N ASP A 88 13.26 -12.93 -2.29
CA ASP A 88 12.63 -11.89 -3.11
C ASP A 88 11.13 -11.76 -2.88
N GLU A 89 10.45 -12.88 -2.60
CA GLU A 89 9.04 -12.84 -2.25
C GLU A 89 8.79 -12.11 -0.93
N GLU A 90 9.62 -12.34 0.09
CA GLU A 90 9.53 -11.64 1.37
C GLU A 90 9.86 -10.16 1.22
N ARG A 91 10.84 -9.79 0.40
CA ARG A 91 11.14 -8.37 0.11
C ARG A 91 9.94 -7.65 -0.50
N VAL A 92 9.23 -8.30 -1.43
CA VAL A 92 8.02 -7.75 -2.05
C VAL A 92 6.87 -7.68 -1.04
N ALA A 93 6.73 -8.68 -0.18
CA ALA A 93 5.73 -8.68 0.89
C ALA A 93 5.97 -7.53 1.87
N GLU A 94 7.21 -7.33 2.33
CA GLU A 94 7.57 -6.22 3.22
C GLU A 94 7.34 -4.86 2.56
N MET A 95 7.72 -4.71 1.29
CA MET A 95 7.42 -3.50 0.52
C MET A 95 5.92 -3.23 0.45
N THR A 96 5.13 -4.28 0.19
CA THR A 96 3.66 -4.20 0.20
C THR A 96 3.16 -3.76 1.57
N SER A 97 3.64 -4.36 2.66
CA SER A 97 3.24 -4.01 4.03
C SER A 97 3.47 -2.54 4.35
N PHE A 98 4.62 -1.96 3.98
CA PHE A 98 4.90 -0.53 4.18
C PHE A 98 3.94 0.37 3.40
N LEU A 99 3.64 0.04 2.15
CA LEU A 99 2.71 0.81 1.32
C LEU A 99 1.30 0.79 1.90
N ILE A 100 0.82 -0.38 2.30
CA ILE A 100 -0.52 -0.55 2.88
C ILE A 100 -0.62 0.19 4.21
N ALA A 101 0.35 -0.01 5.10
CA ALA A 101 0.34 0.60 6.43
C ALA A 101 0.31 2.13 6.35
N GLY A 102 1.14 2.72 5.48
CA GLY A 102 1.18 4.17 5.30
C GLY A 102 -0.11 4.74 4.71
N HIS A 103 -0.66 4.08 3.69
CA HIS A 103 -1.88 4.53 3.01
C HIS A 103 -3.13 4.39 3.90
N ASP A 104 -3.40 3.18 4.39
CA ASP A 104 -4.69 2.84 5.01
C ASP A 104 -4.84 3.43 6.43
N THR A 105 -3.73 3.60 7.16
CA THR A 105 -3.78 4.17 8.53
C THR A 105 -3.47 5.65 8.55
N THR A 106 -2.27 6.04 8.11
CA THR A 106 -1.77 7.42 8.27
C THR A 106 -2.44 8.35 7.25
N GLY A 107 -2.61 7.91 6.01
CA GLY A 107 -3.34 8.65 4.98
C GLY A 107 -4.77 9.00 5.42
N TYR A 108 -5.54 8.00 5.85
CA TYR A 108 -6.90 8.24 6.37
C TYR A 108 -6.92 9.05 7.67
N THR A 109 -5.96 8.84 8.58
CA THR A 109 -5.87 9.63 9.83
C THR A 109 -5.64 11.10 9.53
N LEU A 110 -4.73 11.43 8.61
CA LEU A 110 -4.48 12.80 8.18
C LEU A 110 -5.71 13.39 7.47
N GLY A 111 -6.33 12.65 6.55
CA GLY A 111 -7.56 13.07 5.88
C GLY A 111 -8.68 13.42 6.87
N ASN A 112 -8.95 12.55 7.83
CA ASN A 112 -9.93 12.80 8.89
C ASN A 112 -9.54 13.96 9.80
N THR A 113 -8.25 14.09 10.13
CA THR A 113 -7.73 15.20 10.94
C THR A 113 -8.01 16.54 10.24
N LEU A 114 -7.76 16.64 8.93
CA LEU A 114 -8.05 17.84 8.16
C LEU A 114 -9.55 18.17 8.13
N VAL A 115 -10.41 17.15 7.95
CA VAL A 115 -11.87 17.32 8.03
C VAL A 115 -12.30 17.84 9.40
N LEU A 116 -11.72 17.33 10.48
CA LEU A 116 -12.02 17.78 11.84
C LEU A 116 -11.52 19.21 12.10
N LEU A 117 -10.30 19.54 11.66
CA LEU A 117 -9.77 20.90 11.79
C LEU A 117 -10.63 21.93 11.03
N ALA A 118 -11.12 21.59 9.83
CA ALA A 118 -12.05 22.43 9.08
C ALA A 118 -13.39 22.65 9.82
N LYS A 119 -13.87 21.65 10.56
CA LYS A 119 -15.09 21.73 11.38
C LYS A 119 -14.90 22.44 12.72
N HIS A 120 -13.66 22.58 13.20
CA HIS A 120 -13.35 23.17 14.50
C HIS A 120 -12.29 24.30 14.39
N PRO A 121 -12.65 25.49 13.86
CA PRO A 121 -11.70 26.57 13.59
C PRO A 121 -10.93 27.07 14.81
N THR A 122 -11.51 26.99 16.01
CA THR A 122 -10.83 27.35 17.27
C THR A 122 -9.65 26.42 17.56
N VAL A 123 -9.81 25.12 17.29
CA VAL A 123 -8.74 24.12 17.44
C VAL A 123 -7.69 24.31 16.34
N ALA A 124 -8.12 24.55 15.10
CA ALA A 124 -7.19 24.82 13.99
C ALA A 124 -6.34 26.07 14.24
N LYS A 125 -6.93 27.16 14.74
CA LYS A 125 -6.20 28.38 15.10
C LYS A 125 -5.18 28.13 16.22
N LYS A 126 -5.50 27.24 17.17
CA LYS A 126 -4.56 26.86 18.23
C LYS A 126 -3.38 26.04 17.69
N LEU A 127 -3.60 25.16 16.71
CA LEU A 127 -2.53 24.37 16.07
C LEU A 127 -1.53 25.22 15.27
N GLN A 128 -1.97 26.38 14.77
CA GLN A 128 -1.15 27.31 13.98
C GLN A 128 -0.27 28.25 14.83
N GLN A 129 -0.43 28.24 16.15
CA GLN A 129 0.35 29.04 17.10
C GLN A 129 1.60 28.29 17.54
#